data_AF-A0A662W4F7-F1
#
_entry.id   AF-A0A662W4F7-F1
#
_cell.length_a   1.000
_cell.length_b   1.000
_cell.length_c   1.000
_cell.angle_alpha   90.00
_cell.angle_beta   90.00
_cell.angle_gamma   90.00
#
_symmetry.space_group_name_H-M   'P 1'
#
loop_
_entity.id
_entity.type
_entity.pdbx_description
1 polymer ?
#
loop_
_entity_poly.entity_id
_entity_poly.type
_entity_poly.pdbx_seq_one_letter_code
_entity_poly.pdbx_strand_id
1 'polypeptide(L)'
;MLKAYITILGRSTWALLNTYYAVLMEKAYFPDSVYIYAEEIYSEELKKAVEGIKILSEEFGFMPEIFTEIVSEADFINAGKEISQLVKRLKEEGHKIAIDITPGRKALVAAALIPAVKYRMDHVFYLSVKRLEAKPYMMIPLSIQELKDFAEVKNEQ
;
A
#
# COMPACT_ATOMS: atom_id res chain seq x y z
N MET A 1 7.99 -11.61 13.87
CA MET A 1 7.16 -10.41 14.08
C MET A 1 6.29 -10.29 12.84
N LEU A 2 4.98 -10.22 13.02
CA LEU A 2 4.05 -10.16 11.90
C LEU A 2 4.16 -8.81 11.17
N LYS A 3 3.87 -8.81 9.88
CA LYS A 3 3.96 -7.66 8.97
C LYS A 3 2.61 -7.41 8.33
N ALA A 4 2.11 -6.18 8.45
CA ALA A 4 0.93 -5.73 7.74
C ALA A 4 1.32 -4.77 6.60
N TYR A 5 0.62 -4.86 5.47
CA TYR A 5 0.72 -3.91 4.36
C TYR A 5 -0.63 -3.28 4.09
N ILE A 6 -0.72 -1.97 4.23
CA ILE A 6 -1.94 -1.21 3.98
C ILE A 6 -1.78 -0.49 2.63
N THR A 7 -2.75 -0.59 1.74
CA THR A 7 -2.77 0.17 0.48
C THR A 7 -4.18 0.67 0.18
N ILE A 8 -4.29 1.55 -0.81
CA ILE A 8 -5.52 2.21 -1.21
C ILE A 8 -5.75 1.94 -2.70
N LEU A 9 -6.86 1.32 -3.08
CA LEU A 9 -7.20 1.20 -4.49
C LEU A 9 -7.64 2.56 -5.06
N GLY A 10 -6.94 3.01 -6.10
CA GLY A 10 -7.31 4.18 -6.88
C GLY A 10 -7.71 3.84 -8.31
N ARG A 11 -7.74 4.85 -9.18
CA ARG A 11 -8.08 4.71 -10.61
C ARG A 11 -7.26 3.66 -11.36
N SER A 12 -6.02 3.38 -10.91
CA SER A 12 -5.11 2.47 -11.60
C SER A 12 -4.74 1.31 -10.67
N THR A 13 -5.26 0.12 -10.99
CA THR A 13 -4.84 -1.14 -10.38
C THR A 13 -3.35 -1.40 -10.59
N TRP A 14 -2.78 -0.96 -11.73
CA TRP A 14 -1.34 -1.02 -12.00
C TRP A 14 -0.51 -0.21 -11.01
N ALA A 15 -0.98 0.97 -10.57
CA ALA A 15 -0.24 1.76 -9.59
C ALA A 15 -0.08 1.02 -8.26
N LEU A 16 -1.14 0.34 -7.81
CA LEU A 16 -1.11 -0.51 -6.62
C LEU A 16 -0.20 -1.72 -6.82
N LEU A 17 -0.40 -2.48 -7.89
CA LEU A 17 0.36 -3.72 -8.13
C LEU A 17 1.84 -3.46 -8.39
N ASN A 18 2.18 -2.39 -9.10
CA ASN A 18 3.58 -2.05 -9.35
C ASN A 18 4.28 -1.60 -8.08
N THR A 19 3.59 -0.84 -7.21
CA THR A 19 4.18 -0.45 -5.92
C THR A 19 4.36 -1.67 -5.02
N TYR A 20 3.36 -2.54 -4.96
CA TYR A 20 3.48 -3.79 -4.21
C TYR A 20 4.65 -4.63 -4.71
N TYR A 21 4.78 -4.83 -6.03
CA TYR A 21 5.92 -5.55 -6.62
C TYR A 21 7.26 -4.88 -6.28
N ALA A 22 7.37 -3.56 -6.40
CA ALA A 22 8.57 -2.83 -6.02
C ALA A 22 8.94 -3.06 -4.54
N VAL A 23 7.95 -3.06 -3.65
CA VAL A 23 8.15 -3.30 -2.20
C VAL A 23 8.66 -4.73 -1.94
N LEU A 24 8.11 -5.73 -2.64
CA LEU A 24 8.59 -7.11 -2.54
C LEU A 24 10.04 -7.25 -3.04
N MET A 25 10.35 -6.65 -4.21
CA MET A 25 11.67 -6.72 -4.85
C MET A 25 12.75 -5.93 -4.11
N GLU A 26 12.52 -4.66 -3.86
CA GLU A 26 13.56 -3.71 -3.43
C GLU A 26 13.73 -3.69 -1.90
N LYS A 27 12.64 -3.95 -1.16
CA LYS A 27 12.63 -3.85 0.31
C LYS A 27 12.48 -5.19 1.01
N ALA A 28 12.27 -6.29 0.28
CA ALA A 28 12.03 -7.63 0.83
C ALA A 28 10.96 -7.63 1.95
N TYR A 29 9.93 -6.79 1.78
CA TYR A 29 8.84 -6.67 2.75
C TYR A 29 7.71 -7.61 2.38
N PHE A 30 7.74 -8.83 2.92
CA PHE A 30 6.72 -9.86 2.72
C PHE A 30 5.65 -9.79 3.84
N PRO A 31 4.47 -9.20 3.62
CA PRO A 31 3.44 -9.10 4.66
C PRO A 31 2.76 -10.44 4.95
N ASP A 32 2.33 -10.62 6.20
CA ASP A 32 1.41 -11.69 6.62
C ASP A 32 -0.05 -11.30 6.33
N SER A 33 -0.36 -10.00 6.36
CA SER A 33 -1.69 -9.46 6.06
C SER A 33 -1.62 -8.22 5.16
N VAL A 34 -2.56 -8.15 4.21
CA VAL A 34 -2.73 -7.02 3.28
C VAL A 34 -4.12 -6.43 3.46
N TYR A 35 -4.19 -5.11 3.68
CA TYR A 35 -5.44 -4.36 3.81
C TYR A 35 -5.59 -3.42 2.63
N ILE A 36 -6.65 -3.59 1.84
CA ILE A 36 -6.95 -2.76 0.67
C ILE A 36 -8.20 -1.92 0.97
N TYR A 37 -8.02 -0.61 1.04
CA TYR A 37 -9.13 0.34 1.11
C TYR A 37 -9.49 0.79 -0.30
N ALA A 38 -10.72 0.55 -0.73
CA ALA A 38 -11.22 0.97 -2.03
C ALA A 38 -12.38 1.94 -1.87
N GLU A 39 -12.38 3.03 -2.62
CA GLU A 39 -13.58 3.86 -2.71
C GLU A 39 -14.62 3.16 -3.58
N GLU A 40 -15.91 3.37 -3.31
CA GLU A 40 -17.01 2.70 -4.01
C GLU A 40 -16.90 2.76 -5.54
N ILE A 41 -16.45 3.90 -6.08
CA ILE A 41 -16.21 4.13 -7.51
C ILE A 41 -15.14 3.22 -8.14
N TYR A 42 -14.31 2.55 -7.34
CA TYR A 42 -13.27 1.61 -7.76
C TYR A 42 -13.52 0.18 -7.28
N SER A 43 -14.69 -0.11 -6.69
CA SER A 43 -15.03 -1.42 -6.15
C SER A 43 -14.97 -2.55 -7.19
N GLU A 44 -15.29 -2.28 -8.46
CA GLU A 44 -15.20 -3.25 -9.56
C GLU A 44 -13.76 -3.71 -9.85
N GLU A 45 -12.77 -2.85 -9.57
CA GLU A 45 -11.35 -3.15 -9.78
C GLU A 45 -10.72 -3.92 -8.61
N LEU A 46 -11.42 -3.99 -7.47
CA LEU A 46 -10.92 -4.63 -6.24
C LEU A 46 -10.58 -6.10 -6.45
N LYS A 47 -11.41 -6.83 -7.20
CA LYS A 47 -11.15 -8.25 -7.52
C LYS A 47 -9.81 -8.43 -8.24
N LYS A 48 -9.50 -7.55 -9.20
CA LYS A 48 -8.23 -7.60 -9.94
C LYS A 48 -7.04 -7.24 -9.06
N ALA A 49 -7.21 -6.26 -8.16
CA ALA A 49 -6.16 -5.88 -7.21
C ALA A 49 -5.83 -7.04 -6.24
N VAL A 50 -6.86 -7.69 -5.69
CA VAL A 50 -6.70 -8.86 -4.81
C VAL A 50 -6.00 -10.01 -5.55
N GLU A 51 -6.46 -10.33 -6.77
CA GLU A 51 -5.85 -11.39 -7.58
C GLU A 51 -4.39 -11.08 -7.93
N GLY A 52 -4.07 -9.84 -8.31
CA GLY A 52 -2.70 -9.43 -8.58
C GLY A 52 -1.78 -9.49 -7.36
N ILE A 53 -2.27 -9.10 -6.16
CA ILE A 53 -1.51 -9.26 -4.91
C ILE A 53 -1.25 -10.73 -4.62
N LYS A 54 -2.24 -11.62 -4.82
CA LYS A 54 -2.06 -13.07 -4.62
C LYS A 54 -0.98 -13.63 -5.52
N ILE A 55 -1.08 -13.36 -6.83
CA ILE A 55 -0.09 -13.81 -7.82
C ILE A 55 1.31 -13.32 -7.42
N LEU A 56 1.47 -12.03 -7.14
CA LEU A 56 2.76 -11.48 -6.73
C LEU A 56 3.27 -12.06 -5.42
N SER A 57 2.40 -12.35 -4.45
CA SER A 57 2.84 -12.97 -3.19
C SER A 57 3.34 -14.40 -3.42
N GLU A 58 2.61 -15.18 -4.22
CA GLU A 58 2.94 -16.57 -4.54
C GLU A 58 4.28 -16.69 -5.26
N GLU A 59 4.54 -15.81 -6.24
CA GLU A 59 5.83 -15.75 -6.95
C GLU A 59 7.03 -15.47 -6.02
N PHE A 60 6.80 -14.82 -4.88
CA PHE A 60 7.81 -14.57 -3.85
C PHE A 60 7.78 -15.61 -2.71
N GLY A 61 6.97 -16.66 -2.84
CA GLY A 61 6.94 -17.80 -1.93
C GLY A 61 6.17 -17.57 -0.63
N PHE A 62 5.21 -16.64 -0.59
CA PHE A 62 4.35 -16.42 0.58
C PHE A 62 2.89 -16.15 0.21
N MET A 63 1.99 -16.21 1.19
CA MET A 63 0.55 -16.03 0.96
C MET A 63 -0.07 -15.21 2.10
N PRO A 64 -0.29 -13.90 1.93
CA PRO A 64 -0.90 -13.07 2.95
C PRO A 64 -2.41 -13.29 3.06
N GLU A 65 -2.97 -13.06 4.24
CA GLU A 65 -4.41 -12.83 4.39
C GLU A 65 -4.77 -11.46 3.80
N ILE A 66 -5.74 -11.41 2.89
CA ILE A 66 -6.13 -10.18 2.21
C ILE A 66 -7.50 -9.74 2.69
N PHE A 67 -7.55 -8.53 3.26
CA PHE A 67 -8.75 -7.86 3.74
C PHE A 67 -9.07 -6.68 2.83
N THR A 68 -10.35 -6.47 2.57
CA THR A 68 -10.80 -5.37 1.70
C THR A 68 -11.91 -4.59 2.37
N GLU A 69 -11.82 -3.27 2.34
CA GLU A 69 -12.84 -2.37 2.88
C GLU A 69 -13.30 -1.40 1.79
N ILE A 70 -14.62 -1.25 1.63
CA ILE A 70 -15.21 -0.29 0.70
C ILE A 70 -15.60 0.97 1.46
N VAL A 71 -15.04 2.09 1.04
CA VAL A 71 -15.29 3.42 1.58
C VAL A 71 -16.28 4.16 0.69
N SER A 72 -17.35 4.71 1.27
CA SER A 72 -18.29 5.56 0.55
C SER A 72 -17.62 6.80 -0.05
N GLU A 73 -18.12 7.26 -1.19
CA GLU A 73 -17.50 8.38 -1.88
C GLU A 73 -17.45 9.65 -1.01
N ALA A 74 -16.30 10.32 -0.99
CA ALA A 74 -16.04 11.55 -0.24
C ALA A 74 -16.03 11.39 1.29
N ASP A 75 -16.17 10.17 1.82
CA ASP A 75 -16.07 9.90 3.26
C ASP A 75 -14.61 9.64 3.73
N PHE A 76 -13.69 10.49 3.28
CA PHE A 76 -12.27 10.37 3.60
C PHE A 76 -11.98 10.50 5.10
N ILE A 77 -12.83 11.20 5.83
CA ILE A 77 -12.68 11.40 7.28
C ILE A 77 -12.93 10.08 8.02
N ASN A 78 -14.02 9.37 7.71
CA ASN A 78 -14.28 8.10 8.38
C ASN A 78 -13.30 7.02 7.93
N ALA A 79 -12.93 6.98 6.65
CA ALA A 79 -11.86 6.10 6.17
C ALA A 79 -10.54 6.31 6.92
N GLY A 80 -10.14 7.58 7.14
CA GLY A 80 -8.97 7.89 7.96
C GLY A 80 -9.09 7.41 9.41
N LYS A 81 -10.29 7.45 10.00
CA LYS A 81 -10.54 6.90 11.35
C LYS A 81 -10.44 5.38 11.36
N GLU A 82 -11.00 4.69 10.37
CA GLU A 82 -10.92 3.23 10.24
C GLU A 82 -9.48 2.76 10.06
N ILE A 83 -8.73 3.39 9.15
CA ILE A 83 -7.29 3.15 8.98
C ILE A 83 -6.57 3.42 10.30
N SER A 84 -6.90 4.51 11.01
CA SER A 84 -6.30 4.80 12.31
C SER A 84 -6.60 3.75 13.38
N GLN A 85 -7.80 3.17 13.38
CA GLN A 85 -8.18 2.10 14.31
C GLN A 85 -7.47 0.79 13.98
N LEU A 86 -7.39 0.44 12.69
CA LEU A 86 -6.63 -0.70 12.18
C LEU A 86 -5.16 -0.60 12.62
N VAL A 87 -4.53 0.54 12.36
CA VAL A 87 -3.10 0.78 12.69
C VAL A 87 -2.86 0.68 14.18
N LYS A 88 -3.75 1.26 15.00
CA LYS A 88 -3.67 1.15 16.45
C LYS A 88 -3.70 -0.31 16.91
N ARG A 89 -4.69 -1.08 16.43
CA ARG A 89 -4.84 -2.50 16.77
C ARG A 89 -3.61 -3.32 16.36
N LEU A 90 -3.15 -3.16 15.12
CA LEU A 90 -1.97 -3.88 14.62
C LEU A 90 -0.70 -3.56 15.43
N LYS A 91 -0.52 -2.30 15.86
CA LYS A 91 0.59 -1.91 16.75
C LYS A 91 0.46 -2.54 18.13
N GLU A 92 -0.74 -2.58 18.72
CA GLU A 92 -1.00 -3.25 20.00
C GLU A 92 -0.71 -4.76 19.93
N GLU A 93 -0.92 -5.37 18.76
CA GLU A 93 -0.57 -6.77 18.45
C GLU A 93 0.92 -6.96 18.09
N GLY A 94 1.71 -5.89 18.04
CA GLY A 94 3.15 -5.94 17.78
C GLY A 94 3.54 -6.13 16.31
N HIS A 95 2.67 -5.77 15.37
CA HIS A 95 2.98 -5.83 13.93
C HIS A 95 3.99 -4.76 13.52
N LYS A 96 4.86 -5.08 12.55
CA LYS A 96 5.45 -4.07 11.67
C LYS A 96 4.42 -3.67 10.63
N ILE A 97 4.32 -2.37 10.35
CA ILE A 97 3.28 -1.85 9.48
C ILE A 97 3.90 -0.99 8.38
N ALA A 98 3.60 -1.35 7.14
CA ALA A 98 3.88 -0.56 5.96
C ALA A 98 2.56 0.01 5.40
N ILE A 99 2.60 1.24 4.90
CA ILE A 99 1.53 1.81 4.09
C ILE A 99 2.06 2.23 2.72
N ASP A 100 1.31 1.93 1.66
CA ASP A 100 1.54 2.43 0.31
C ASP A 100 0.58 3.57 -0.01
N ILE A 101 1.17 4.72 -0.34
CA ILE A 101 0.47 5.98 -0.63
C ILE A 101 0.52 6.35 -2.13
N THR A 102 0.97 5.44 -2.98
CA THR A 102 1.08 5.65 -4.43
C THR A 102 -0.29 5.67 -5.11
N PRO A 103 -1.14 4.63 -4.93
CA PRO A 103 -2.49 4.64 -5.46
C PRO A 103 -3.47 5.41 -4.55
N GLY A 104 -4.66 5.70 -5.08
CA GLY A 104 -5.76 6.33 -4.35
C GLY A 104 -5.97 7.82 -4.64
N ARG A 105 -7.14 8.35 -4.26
CA ARG A 105 -7.39 9.79 -4.33
C ARG A 105 -6.61 10.49 -3.22
N LYS A 106 -6.05 11.66 -3.53
CA LYS A 106 -5.18 12.43 -2.61
C LYS A 106 -5.81 12.69 -1.24
N ALA A 107 -7.13 12.89 -1.18
CA ALA A 107 -7.83 13.11 0.08
C ALA A 107 -7.81 11.87 1.00
N LEU A 108 -8.04 10.67 0.43
CA LEU A 108 -7.94 9.41 1.19
C LEU A 108 -6.50 9.12 1.62
N VAL A 109 -5.55 9.34 0.71
CA VAL A 109 -4.12 9.21 1.02
C VAL A 109 -3.71 10.16 2.16
N ALA A 110 -4.14 11.43 2.12
CA ALA A 110 -3.87 12.38 3.19
C ALA A 110 -4.48 11.94 4.53
N ALA A 111 -5.71 11.42 4.52
CA ALA A 111 -6.36 10.87 5.71
C ALA A 111 -5.59 9.66 6.28
N ALA A 112 -5.05 8.79 5.42
CA ALA A 112 -4.26 7.62 5.80
C ALA A 112 -2.85 7.97 6.31
N LEU A 113 -2.29 9.11 5.92
CA LEU A 113 -1.00 9.60 6.42
C LEU A 113 -1.07 10.11 7.87
N ILE A 114 -2.24 10.56 8.34
CA ILE A 114 -2.43 11.01 9.74
C ILE A 114 -2.07 9.90 10.73
N PRO A 115 -2.66 8.69 10.66
CA PRO A 115 -2.27 7.60 11.54
C PRO A 115 -0.84 7.10 11.26
N ALA A 116 -0.35 7.16 10.02
CA ALA A 116 1.02 6.76 9.70
C ALA A 116 2.06 7.56 10.51
N VAL A 117 1.88 8.88 10.58
CA VAL A 117 2.73 9.77 11.39
C VAL A 117 2.46 9.59 12.88
N LYS A 118 1.19 9.60 13.30
CA LYS A 118 0.78 9.51 14.72
C LYS A 118 1.31 8.25 15.40
N TYR A 119 1.28 7.11 14.71
CA TYR A 119 1.69 5.81 15.25
C TYR A 119 3.09 5.36 14.82
N ARG A 120 3.85 6.23 14.12
CA ARG A 120 5.20 5.93 13.62
C ARG A 120 5.22 4.59 12.89
N MET A 121 4.52 4.52 11.77
CA MET A 121 4.60 3.36 10.88
C MET A 121 6.05 3.06 10.52
N ASP A 122 6.32 1.77 10.36
CA ASP A 122 7.67 1.27 10.08
C ASP A 122 8.11 1.65 8.66
N HIS A 123 7.15 1.69 7.72
CA HIS A 123 7.37 2.07 6.34
C HIS A 123 6.23 2.93 5.78
N VAL A 124 6.57 3.92 4.97
CA VAL A 124 5.60 4.71 4.19
C VAL A 124 6.09 4.77 2.75
N PHE A 125 5.58 3.86 1.93
CA PHE A 125 6.03 3.62 0.57
C PHE A 125 5.34 4.51 -0.47
N TYR A 126 6.14 5.00 -1.42
CA TYR A 126 5.66 5.71 -2.61
C TYR A 126 6.51 5.35 -3.82
N LEU A 127 5.91 4.72 -4.84
CA LEU A 127 6.57 4.47 -6.11
C LEU A 127 6.41 5.68 -7.02
N SER A 128 7.49 6.46 -7.14
CA SER A 128 7.55 7.58 -8.07
C SER A 128 7.81 7.07 -9.48
N VAL A 129 6.89 7.31 -10.42
CA VAL A 129 7.10 7.07 -11.85
C VAL A 129 7.02 8.39 -12.62
N LYS A 130 8.06 8.72 -13.39
CA LYS A 130 8.10 10.00 -14.14
C LYS A 130 7.03 10.08 -15.23
N ARG A 131 6.57 8.93 -15.73
CA ARG A 131 5.49 8.80 -16.70
C ARG A 131 4.62 7.62 -16.30
N LEU A 132 3.31 7.83 -16.31
CA LEU A 132 2.34 6.76 -16.11
C LEU A 132 2.42 5.80 -17.31
N GLU A 133 2.86 4.57 -17.05
CA GLU A 133 2.82 3.48 -18.01
C GLU A 133 1.92 2.38 -17.45
N ALA A 134 0.94 1.93 -18.23
CA ALA A 134 0.10 0.77 -17.89
C ALA A 134 0.87 -0.53 -18.19
N LYS A 135 2.04 -0.68 -17.58
CA LYS A 135 2.92 -1.83 -17.72
C LYS A 135 3.27 -2.38 -16.32
N PRO A 136 3.53 -3.69 -16.22
CA PRO A 136 4.11 -4.28 -15.01
C PRO A 136 5.42 -3.59 -14.61
N TYR A 137 5.70 -3.52 -13.31
CA TYR A 137 6.86 -2.84 -12.70
C TYR A 137 8.20 -3.15 -13.42
N MET A 138 8.50 -4.42 -13.70
CA MET A 138 9.75 -4.83 -14.37
C MET A 138 9.84 -4.43 -15.85
N MET A 139 8.73 -3.99 -16.46
CA MET A 139 8.69 -3.46 -17.82
C MET A 139 8.73 -1.93 -17.86
N ILE A 140 8.67 -1.25 -16.70
CA ILE A 140 8.91 0.19 -16.58
C ILE A 140 10.42 0.40 -16.50
N PRO A 141 11.01 1.31 -17.31
CA PRO A 141 12.45 1.55 -17.24
C PRO A 141 12.91 1.97 -15.83
N LEU A 142 13.93 1.30 -15.29
CA LEU A 142 14.47 1.60 -13.95
C LEU A 142 14.94 3.07 -13.79
N SER A 143 15.33 3.73 -14.88
CA SER A 143 15.75 5.15 -14.87
C SER A 143 14.60 6.16 -14.65
N ILE A 144 13.35 5.69 -14.71
CA ILE A 144 12.15 6.52 -14.57
C ILE A 144 11.26 6.11 -13.39
N GLN A 145 11.66 5.12 -12.61
CA GLN A 145 10.95 4.69 -11.42
C GLN A 145 11.86 4.65 -10.19
N GLU A 146 11.31 5.01 -9.04
CA GLU A 146 12.03 5.01 -7.75
C GLU A 146 11.04 4.70 -6.64
N LEU A 147 11.26 3.60 -5.90
CA LEU A 147 10.53 3.33 -4.67
C LEU A 147 11.13 4.15 -3.53
N LYS A 148 10.31 5.00 -2.92
CA LYS A 148 10.68 5.79 -1.73
C LYS A 148 10.05 5.19 -0.50
N ASP A 149 10.79 5.25 0.59
CA ASP A 149 10.27 5.01 1.94
C ASP A 149 10.47 6.27 2.78
N PHE A 150 9.37 6.94 3.14
CA PHE A 150 9.41 8.18 3.91
C PHE A 150 9.62 7.97 5.41
N ALA A 151 9.52 6.74 5.91
CA ALA A 151 9.81 6.40 7.29
C ALA A 151 11.26 5.89 7.48
N GLU A 152 11.96 5.57 6.40
CA GLU A 152 13.35 5.14 6.43
C GLU A 152 14.26 6.30 6.85
N VAL A 153 14.88 6.17 8.03
CA VAL A 153 15.95 7.07 8.45
C VAL A 153 17.22 6.65 7.71
N LYS A 154 17.62 7.41 6.68
CA LYS A 154 18.95 7.26 6.10
C LYS A 154 19.96 7.74 7.15
N ASN A 155 20.82 6.84 7.62
CA ASN A 155 22.04 7.26 8.31
C ASN A 155 22.90 7.96 7.26
N GLU A 156 22.94 9.29 7.31
CA GLU A 156 23.94 10.06 6.57
C GLU A 156 25.32 9.63 7.10
N GLN A 157 26.14 9.03 6.23
CA GLN A 157 27.57 8.83 6.45
C GLN A 157 28.33 10.04 5.91
#